data_AF-A0A916P866-F1
#
_entry.id   AF-A0A916P866-F1
#
_cell.length_a   1.000
_cell.length_b   1.000
_cell.length_c   1.000
_cell.angle_alpha   90.00
_cell.angle_beta   90.00
_cell.angle_gamma   90.00
#
_symmetry.space_group_name_H-M   'P 1'
#
loop_
_entity.id
_entity.type
_entity.pdbx_description
1 polymer ?
#
loop_
_entity_poly.entity_id
_entity_poly.type
_entity_poly.pdbx_seq_one_letter_code
_entity_poly.pdbx_strand_id
1 'polypeptide(L)'
;MRDKAKIIASGMLEVSVADLQWEKGKFHVKGDPSAAVTIADIAMRAHGAGDLPEGIEGGLDAEVCYNPSNLTYPYGAYFCVVDIDPGTAVVKVRRFLAVDDCGTRINPMIIEGQVHGGIVDGIGMALMEMIAFDEDGNCLGGSLMDYLIPTALEVPHLETGHTVTPSPHHPIGAKGIGESATVGSPPAVVNAVVDALAPFGVRHADMPLTPSRVWEAMQGRATPPI
;
A
#
# COMPACT_ATOMS: atom_id res chain seq x y z
N MET A 1 -15.63 10.92 20.14
CA MET A 1 -15.65 12.38 19.87
C MET A 1 -16.94 12.83 19.16
N ARG A 2 -17.26 12.36 17.94
CA ARG A 2 -18.45 12.83 17.19
C ARG A 2 -19.78 12.72 17.96
N ASP A 3 -19.98 11.63 18.72
CA ASP A 3 -21.22 11.45 19.49
C ASP A 3 -21.33 12.45 20.65
N LYS A 4 -20.23 12.73 21.36
CA LYS A 4 -20.17 13.79 22.37
C LYS A 4 -20.43 15.17 21.75
N ALA A 5 -19.81 15.45 20.60
CA ALA A 5 -20.05 16.69 19.84
C ALA A 5 -21.53 16.86 19.45
N LYS A 6 -22.22 15.76 19.11
CA LYS A 6 -23.64 15.76 18.76
C LYS A 6 -24.54 16.15 19.94
N ILE A 7 -24.21 15.70 21.15
CA ILE A 7 -24.95 16.04 22.37
C ILE A 7 -24.73 17.52 22.73
N ILE A 8 -23.50 18.02 22.60
CA ILE A 8 -23.23 19.45 22.84
C ILE A 8 -23.95 20.32 21.81
N ALA A 9 -23.92 19.93 20.53
CA ALA A 9 -24.65 20.61 19.46
C ALA A 9 -26.16 20.65 19.70
N SER A 10 -26.74 19.58 20.27
CA SER A 10 -28.18 19.55 20.56
C SER A 10 -28.57 20.54 21.66
N GLY A 11 -27.73 20.71 22.68
CA GLY A 11 -27.90 21.76 23.68
C GLY A 11 -27.75 23.17 23.11
N MET A 12 -26.80 23.39 22.20
CA MET A 12 -26.57 24.70 21.58
C MET A 12 -27.69 25.13 20.62
N LEU A 13 -28.35 24.16 19.97
CA LEU A 13 -29.43 24.40 19.01
C LEU A 13 -30.83 24.20 19.62
N GLU A 14 -30.92 23.82 20.90
CA GLU A 14 -32.17 23.55 21.62
C GLU A 14 -33.08 22.53 20.89
N VAL A 15 -32.48 21.50 20.28
CA VAL A 15 -33.18 20.43 19.57
C VAL A 15 -32.79 19.06 20.09
N SER A 16 -33.52 18.01 19.69
CA SER A 16 -33.13 16.63 19.99
C SER A 16 -31.88 16.22 19.20
N VAL A 17 -31.04 15.36 19.78
CA VAL A 17 -29.95 14.70 19.05
C VAL A 17 -30.45 13.92 17.82
N ALA A 18 -31.70 13.46 17.83
CA ALA A 18 -32.31 12.76 16.69
C ALA A 18 -32.54 13.70 15.48
N ASP A 19 -32.64 15.01 15.73
CA ASP A 19 -32.94 16.03 14.73
C ASP A 19 -31.66 16.68 14.17
N LEU A 20 -30.48 16.20 14.55
CA LEU A 20 -29.21 16.68 14.03
C LEU A 20 -28.64 15.77 12.94
N GLN A 21 -28.12 16.39 11.89
CA GLN A 21 -27.33 15.75 10.83
C GLN A 21 -25.92 16.35 10.79
N TRP A 22 -24.93 15.53 10.47
CA TRP A 22 -23.55 15.98 10.29
C TRP A 22 -23.24 16.17 8.81
N GLU A 23 -22.74 17.35 8.45
CA GLU A 23 -22.21 17.60 7.12
C GLU A 23 -20.97 18.50 7.22
N LYS A 24 -19.87 18.09 6.58
CA LYS A 24 -18.67 18.93 6.34
C LYS A 24 -18.21 19.79 7.53
N GLY A 25 -18.10 19.20 8.71
CA GLY A 25 -17.57 19.91 9.88
C GLY A 25 -18.60 20.61 10.76
N LYS A 26 -19.91 20.47 10.50
CA LYS A 26 -20.97 21.06 11.32
C LYS A 26 -22.12 20.10 11.57
N PHE A 27 -22.83 20.31 12.68
CA PHE A 27 -24.16 19.76 12.90
C PHE A 27 -25.21 20.78 12.51
N HIS A 28 -26.29 20.35 11.86
CA HIS A 28 -27.44 21.19 11.54
C HIS A 28 -28.77 20.46 11.77
N VAL A 29 -29.85 21.21 11.92
CA VAL A 29 -31.20 20.66 12.12
C VAL A 29 -31.71 20.04 10.82
N LYS A 30 -32.40 18.88 10.90
CA LYS A 30 -33.05 18.26 9.74
C LYS A 30 -34.08 19.23 9.14
N GLY A 31 -33.97 19.49 7.85
CA GLY A 31 -34.89 20.39 7.14
C GLY A 31 -34.57 21.88 7.24
N ASP A 32 -33.66 22.28 8.14
CA ASP A 32 -33.16 23.65 8.24
C ASP A 32 -31.62 23.68 8.34
N PRO A 33 -30.90 23.71 7.20
CA PRO A 33 -29.44 23.81 7.20
C PRO A 33 -28.87 25.14 7.72
N SER A 34 -29.71 26.15 7.94
CA SER A 34 -29.29 27.45 8.48
C SER A 34 -29.15 27.42 10.00
N ALA A 35 -29.94 26.60 10.68
CA ALA A 35 -29.78 26.29 12.11
C ALA A 35 -28.65 25.26 12.28
N ALA A 36 -27.42 25.75 12.41
CA ALA A 36 -26.23 24.91 12.46
C ALA A 36 -25.17 25.44 13.43
N VAL A 37 -24.35 24.52 13.95
CA VAL A 37 -23.17 24.82 14.77
C VAL A 37 -21.95 24.05 14.24
N THR A 38 -20.83 24.73 14.11
CA THR A 38 -19.60 24.12 13.57
C THR A 38 -18.87 23.33 14.65
N ILE A 39 -17.97 22.45 14.24
CA ILE A 39 -17.09 21.73 15.16
C ILE A 39 -16.20 22.68 15.98
N ALA A 40 -15.86 23.85 15.43
CA ALA A 40 -15.11 24.88 16.14
C ALA A 40 -15.95 25.51 17.26
N ASP A 41 -17.22 25.82 16.98
CA ASP A 41 -18.14 26.36 18.00
C ASP A 41 -18.38 25.34 19.12
N ILE A 42 -18.56 24.07 18.74
CA ILE A 42 -18.75 22.96 19.69
C ILE A 42 -17.50 22.76 20.55
N ALA A 43 -16.31 22.79 19.95
CA ALA A 43 -15.06 22.69 20.70
C ALA A 43 -14.89 23.88 21.65
N MET A 44 -15.18 25.11 21.20
CA MET A 44 -15.15 26.30 22.04
C MET A 44 -16.11 26.17 23.24
N ARG A 45 -17.33 25.67 23.02
CA ARG A 45 -18.29 25.40 24.09
C ARG A 45 -17.80 24.30 25.04
N ALA A 46 -17.21 23.23 24.51
CA ALA A 46 -16.71 22.10 25.30
C ALA A 46 -15.53 22.48 26.23
N HIS A 47 -14.70 23.44 25.82
CA HIS A 47 -13.51 23.87 26.57
C HIS A 47 -13.68 25.21 27.31
N GLY A 48 -14.77 25.94 27.04
CA GLY A 48 -15.00 27.29 27.55
C GLY A 48 -15.79 27.35 28.85
N ALA A 49 -15.98 28.57 29.35
CA ALA A 49 -16.86 28.88 30.48
C ALA A 49 -18.30 29.00 29.98
N GLY A 50 -19.00 27.87 29.86
CA GLY A 50 -20.43 27.86 29.53
C GLY A 50 -21.06 26.54 29.93
N ASP A 51 -22.36 26.56 30.21
CA ASP A 51 -23.07 25.35 30.61
C ASP A 51 -23.03 24.31 29.49
N LEU A 52 -22.68 23.09 29.86
CA LEU A 52 -22.79 21.90 29.02
C LEU A 52 -24.11 21.19 29.33
N PRO A 53 -24.64 20.39 28.40
CA PRO A 53 -25.76 19.51 28.69
C PRO A 53 -25.48 18.67 29.94
N GLU A 54 -26.52 18.38 30.71
CA GLU A 54 -26.40 17.63 31.96
C GLU A 54 -25.68 16.29 31.75
N GLY A 55 -24.73 15.97 32.64
CA GLY A 55 -23.93 14.75 32.57
C GLY A 55 -22.80 14.75 31.55
N ILE A 56 -22.57 15.85 30.82
CA ILE A 56 -21.45 15.98 29.90
C ILE A 56 -20.28 16.70 30.59
N GLU A 57 -19.17 15.99 30.76
CA GLU A 57 -17.91 16.57 31.21
C GLU A 57 -17.28 17.47 30.14
N GLY A 58 -16.46 18.43 30.58
CA GLY A 58 -15.70 19.31 29.69
C GLY A 58 -14.76 18.58 28.73
N GLY A 59 -14.23 19.32 27.75
CA GLY A 59 -13.31 18.82 26.73
C GLY A 59 -13.96 18.09 25.55
N LEU A 60 -13.23 17.96 24.45
CA LEU A 60 -13.69 17.29 23.23
C LEU A 60 -12.61 16.37 22.63
N ASP A 61 -12.27 15.34 23.38
CA ASP A 61 -11.31 14.30 23.02
C ASP A 61 -11.93 12.89 23.11
N ALA A 62 -11.22 11.90 22.59
CA ALA A 62 -11.55 10.49 22.74
C ALA A 62 -10.32 9.63 22.45
N GLU A 63 -10.18 8.55 23.19
CA GLU A 63 -9.21 7.49 22.93
C GLU A 63 -9.95 6.19 22.65
N VAL A 64 -9.47 5.42 21.67
CA VAL A 64 -10.05 4.13 21.30
C VAL A 64 -8.92 3.15 21.00
N CYS A 65 -8.91 2.02 21.69
CA CYS A 65 -8.12 0.86 21.29
C CYS A 65 -8.96 -0.01 20.35
N TYR A 66 -8.54 -0.14 19.09
CA TYR A 66 -9.24 -0.94 18.10
C TYR A 66 -8.56 -2.30 17.93
N ASN A 67 -9.23 -3.36 18.40
CA ASN A 67 -8.84 -4.74 18.13
C ASN A 67 -9.65 -5.25 16.92
N PRO A 68 -9.03 -5.47 15.74
CA PRO A 68 -9.76 -5.85 14.54
C PRO A 68 -10.40 -7.24 14.68
N SER A 69 -11.64 -7.38 14.21
CA SER A 69 -12.37 -8.66 14.24
C SER A 69 -11.83 -9.70 13.25
N ASN A 70 -11.11 -9.25 12.21
CA ASN A 70 -10.48 -10.08 11.19
C ASN A 70 -9.36 -9.31 10.47
N LEU A 71 -8.58 -10.00 9.63
CA LEU A 71 -7.63 -9.38 8.71
C LEU A 71 -8.32 -8.64 7.56
N THR A 72 -7.58 -7.75 6.90
CA THR A 72 -7.97 -7.19 5.60
C THR A 72 -7.25 -7.93 4.49
N TYR A 73 -7.94 -8.20 3.38
CA TYR A 73 -7.41 -8.95 2.24
C TYR A 73 -7.41 -8.04 1.00
N PRO A 74 -6.39 -7.18 0.84
CA PRO A 74 -6.16 -6.52 -0.44
C PRO A 74 -5.75 -7.56 -1.48
N TYR A 75 -5.94 -7.23 -2.75
CA TYR A 75 -5.50 -8.09 -3.85
C TYR A 75 -5.04 -7.25 -5.03
N GLY A 76 -4.33 -7.87 -5.95
CA GLY A 76 -3.94 -7.21 -7.18
C GLY A 76 -3.60 -8.19 -8.29
N ALA A 77 -3.39 -7.63 -9.48
CA ALA A 77 -2.96 -8.32 -10.68
C ALA A 77 -1.76 -7.58 -11.28
N TYR A 78 -0.66 -8.32 -11.47
CA TYR A 78 0.64 -7.78 -11.84
C TYR A 78 1.08 -8.40 -13.16
N PHE A 79 1.46 -7.57 -14.11
CA PHE A 79 1.89 -7.98 -15.44
C PHE A 79 3.26 -7.38 -15.72
N CYS A 80 4.22 -8.25 -16.04
CA CYS A 80 5.58 -7.85 -16.40
C CYS A 80 5.87 -8.37 -17.81
N VAL A 81 6.49 -7.53 -18.64
CA VAL A 81 7.05 -7.95 -19.92
C VAL A 81 8.53 -7.66 -19.92
N VAL A 82 9.32 -8.69 -20.20
CA VAL A 82 10.78 -8.61 -20.26
C VAL A 82 11.28 -8.93 -21.66
N ASP A 83 12.39 -8.30 -22.05
CA ASP A 83 13.21 -8.72 -23.18
C ASP A 83 14.52 -9.30 -22.61
N ILE A 84 14.96 -10.46 -23.13
CA ILE A 84 16.24 -11.07 -22.75
C ILE A 84 17.14 -11.09 -23.98
N ASP A 85 18.32 -10.47 -23.87
CA ASP A 85 19.32 -10.51 -24.94
C ASP A 85 19.95 -11.92 -24.99
N PRO A 86 19.87 -12.64 -26.13
CA PRO A 86 20.33 -14.03 -26.19
C PRO A 86 21.85 -14.19 -26.21
N GLY A 87 22.62 -13.11 -26.42
CA GLY A 87 24.08 -13.12 -26.44
C GLY A 87 24.71 -12.73 -25.10
N THR A 88 23.99 -11.97 -24.27
CA THR A 88 24.47 -11.45 -22.98
C THR A 88 23.64 -11.91 -21.78
N ALA A 89 22.46 -12.50 -22.02
CA ALA A 89 21.47 -12.89 -21.02
C ALA A 89 20.98 -11.74 -20.12
N VAL A 90 21.21 -10.48 -20.53
CA VAL A 90 20.69 -9.31 -19.82
C VAL A 90 19.17 -9.28 -19.94
N VAL A 91 18.50 -9.25 -18.79
CA VAL A 91 17.05 -9.09 -18.69
C VAL A 91 16.74 -7.60 -18.60
N LYS A 92 15.87 -7.10 -19.49
CA LYS A 92 15.33 -5.74 -19.44
C LYS A 92 13.83 -5.77 -19.21
N VAL A 93 13.36 -5.10 -18.15
CA VAL A 93 11.93 -4.90 -17.94
C VAL A 93 11.43 -3.86 -18.94
N ARG A 94 10.63 -4.30 -19.92
CA ARG A 94 10.12 -3.45 -20.99
C ARG A 94 8.86 -2.70 -20.56
N ARG A 95 7.98 -3.37 -19.80
CA ARG A 95 6.70 -2.83 -19.34
C ARG A 95 6.29 -3.49 -18.04
N PHE A 96 5.74 -2.70 -17.12
CA PHE A 96 5.18 -3.19 -15.87
C PHE A 96 3.84 -2.53 -15.59
N LEU A 97 2.80 -3.34 -15.35
CA LEU A 97 1.45 -2.90 -15.01
C LEU A 97 1.02 -3.56 -13.70
N ALA A 98 0.66 -2.77 -12.71
CA ALA A 98 0.09 -3.23 -11.44
C ALA A 98 -1.35 -2.72 -11.29
N VAL A 99 -2.28 -3.61 -10.97
CA VAL A 99 -3.65 -3.25 -10.62
C VAL A 99 -3.91 -3.71 -9.19
N ASP A 100 -4.15 -2.78 -8.27
CA ASP A 100 -4.37 -3.08 -6.86
C ASP A 100 -5.76 -2.69 -6.36
N ASP A 101 -6.28 -3.45 -5.40
CA ASP A 101 -7.52 -3.17 -4.67
C ASP A 101 -7.27 -3.18 -3.17
N CYS A 102 -7.19 -1.98 -2.59
CA CYS A 102 -7.10 -1.77 -1.15
C CYS A 102 -8.43 -1.27 -0.54
N GLY A 103 -9.56 -1.57 -1.18
CA GLY A 103 -10.86 -1.07 -0.75
C GLY A 103 -10.92 0.47 -0.79
N THR A 104 -11.50 1.08 0.25
CA THR A 104 -11.61 2.55 0.32
C THR A 104 -10.23 3.22 0.33
N ARG A 105 -9.97 4.05 -0.69
CA ARG A 105 -8.70 4.77 -0.85
C ARG A 105 -8.71 6.07 -0.05
N ILE A 106 -7.83 6.17 0.95
CA ILE A 106 -7.70 7.39 1.77
C ILE A 106 -7.04 8.52 0.97
N ASN A 107 -5.89 8.24 0.36
CA ASN A 107 -5.18 9.19 -0.48
C ASN A 107 -4.60 8.48 -1.71
N PRO A 108 -5.23 8.63 -2.89
CA PRO A 108 -4.78 8.00 -4.14
C PRO A 108 -3.32 8.24 -4.51
N MET A 109 -2.80 9.45 -4.28
CA MET A 109 -1.43 9.84 -4.62
C MET A 109 -0.40 9.12 -3.75
N ILE A 110 -0.66 9.00 -2.44
CA ILE A 110 0.22 8.25 -1.54
C ILE A 110 0.20 6.76 -1.89
N ILE A 111 -0.99 6.22 -2.23
CA ILE A 111 -1.14 4.82 -2.63
C ILE A 111 -0.31 4.53 -3.89
N GLU A 112 -0.38 5.40 -4.91
CA GLU A 112 0.42 5.27 -6.12
C GLU A 112 1.93 5.29 -5.82
N GLY A 113 2.38 6.19 -4.94
CA GLY A 113 3.77 6.23 -4.49
C GLY A 113 4.23 4.94 -3.78
N GLN A 114 3.37 4.32 -2.97
CA GLN A 114 3.66 3.02 -2.35
C GLN A 114 3.77 1.89 -3.38
N VAL A 115 2.86 1.86 -4.35
CA VAL A 115 2.90 0.87 -5.44
C VAL A 115 4.17 1.02 -6.26
N HIS A 116 4.57 2.26 -6.61
CA HIS A 116 5.83 2.50 -7.31
C HIS A 116 7.03 1.98 -6.53
N GLY A 117 7.14 2.31 -5.23
CA GLY A 117 8.22 1.83 -4.37
C GLY A 117 8.30 0.29 -4.35
N GLY A 118 7.18 -0.38 -4.09
CA GLY A 118 7.16 -1.85 -4.02
C GLY A 118 7.42 -2.54 -5.36
N ILE A 119 7.08 -1.93 -6.50
CA ILE A 119 7.47 -2.46 -7.82
C ILE A 119 8.98 -2.34 -8.03
N VAL A 120 9.58 -1.20 -7.67
CA VAL A 120 11.02 -0.98 -7.75
C VAL A 120 11.77 -2.01 -6.90
N ASP A 121 11.35 -2.19 -5.64
CA ASP A 121 11.91 -3.22 -4.75
C ASP A 121 11.74 -4.63 -5.36
N GLY A 122 10.58 -4.90 -5.96
CA GLY A 122 10.30 -6.16 -6.64
C GLY A 122 11.23 -6.46 -7.81
N ILE A 123 11.55 -5.46 -8.62
CA ILE A 123 12.51 -5.56 -9.72
C ILE A 123 13.91 -5.80 -9.17
N GLY A 124 14.30 -5.08 -8.11
CA GLY A 124 15.59 -5.24 -7.43
C GLY A 124 15.77 -6.65 -6.88
N MET A 125 14.84 -7.13 -6.05
CA MET A 125 14.84 -8.49 -5.51
C MET A 125 14.91 -9.57 -6.61
N ALA A 126 14.18 -9.38 -7.72
CA ALA A 126 14.11 -10.39 -8.77
C ALA A 126 15.36 -10.45 -9.65
N LEU A 127 16.03 -9.32 -9.90
CA LEU A 127 17.07 -9.23 -10.94
C LEU A 127 18.46 -8.86 -10.41
N MET A 128 18.58 -8.29 -9.21
CA MET A 128 19.78 -7.56 -8.79
C MET A 128 20.26 -7.92 -7.38
N GLU A 129 19.36 -7.96 -6.40
CA GLU A 129 19.73 -7.99 -4.99
C GLU A 129 20.11 -9.40 -4.50
N MET A 130 21.28 -9.50 -3.86
CA MET A 130 21.73 -10.73 -3.19
C MET A 130 22.63 -10.38 -2.02
N ILE A 131 22.41 -11.04 -0.88
CA ILE A 131 23.36 -11.08 0.22
C ILE A 131 23.96 -12.48 0.23
N ALA A 132 25.17 -12.61 -0.31
CA ALA A 132 25.90 -13.88 -0.38
C ALA A 132 26.91 -14.00 0.77
N PHE A 133 27.17 -15.23 1.19
CA PHE A 133 28.19 -15.55 2.18
C PHE A 133 29.16 -16.59 1.61
N ASP A 134 30.45 -16.47 1.94
CA ASP A 134 31.41 -17.54 1.62
C ASP A 134 31.35 -18.70 2.64
N GLU A 135 32.16 -19.74 2.42
CA GLU A 135 32.20 -20.93 3.28
C GLU A 135 32.64 -20.64 4.72
N ASP A 136 33.33 -19.52 4.95
CA ASP A 136 33.77 -19.07 6.27
C ASP A 136 32.73 -18.15 6.96
N GLY A 137 31.63 -17.83 6.27
CA GLY A 137 30.55 -16.98 6.76
C GLY A 137 30.80 -15.48 6.62
N ASN A 138 31.75 -15.06 5.77
CA ASN A 138 31.96 -13.65 5.47
C ASN A 138 30.89 -13.15 4.49
N CYS A 139 30.30 -11.98 4.75
CA CYS A 139 29.35 -11.35 3.84
C CYS A 139 30.07 -10.75 2.63
N LEU A 140 29.76 -11.25 1.43
CA LEU A 140 30.37 -10.84 0.17
C LEU A 140 29.70 -9.58 -0.42
N GLY A 141 28.45 -9.30 -0.03
CA GLY A 141 27.64 -8.18 -0.55
C GLY A 141 27.44 -7.03 0.45
N GLY A 142 28.42 -6.75 1.31
CA GLY A 142 28.27 -5.81 2.43
C GLY A 142 28.25 -4.31 2.07
N SER A 143 28.18 -3.94 0.79
CA SER A 143 28.21 -2.54 0.33
C SER A 143 27.41 -2.35 -0.97
N LEU A 144 27.07 -1.09 -1.30
CA LEU A 144 26.38 -0.73 -2.55
C LEU A 144 27.22 -0.92 -3.82
N MET A 145 28.49 -1.33 -3.70
CA MET A 145 29.28 -1.74 -4.87
C MET A 145 28.80 -3.09 -5.42
N ASP A 146 28.32 -3.97 -4.54
CA ASP A 146 27.95 -5.35 -4.86
C ASP A 146 26.48 -5.64 -4.58
N TYR A 147 25.89 -4.99 -3.56
CA TYR A 147 24.45 -4.99 -3.31
C TYR A 147 23.78 -3.96 -4.23
N LEU A 148 23.46 -4.42 -5.43
CA LEU A 148 22.88 -3.57 -6.47
C LEU A 148 21.42 -3.27 -6.15
N ILE A 149 21.06 -1.98 -6.18
CA ILE A 149 19.69 -1.48 -6.04
C ILE A 149 19.31 -0.83 -7.38
N PRO A 150 18.08 -1.01 -7.89
CA PRO A 150 17.66 -0.38 -9.12
C PRO A 150 17.82 1.14 -9.10
N THR A 151 18.34 1.70 -10.19
CA THR A 151 18.33 3.15 -10.42
C THR A 151 17.19 3.52 -11.36
N ALA A 152 17.11 4.81 -11.72
CA ALA A 152 16.16 5.28 -12.72
C ALA A 152 16.40 4.69 -14.13
N LEU A 153 17.54 4.04 -14.38
CA LEU A 153 17.84 3.43 -15.68
C LEU A 153 17.30 2.00 -15.82
N GLU A 154 17.19 1.25 -14.72
CA GLU A 154 16.73 -0.14 -14.72
C GLU A 154 15.20 -0.25 -14.65
N VAL A 155 14.53 0.78 -14.12
CA VAL A 155 13.08 0.77 -13.90
C VAL A 155 12.35 1.46 -15.07
N PRO A 156 11.39 0.78 -15.74
CA PRO A 156 10.61 1.39 -16.79
C PRO A 156 9.58 2.39 -16.22
N HIS A 157 8.87 3.09 -17.10
CA HIS A 157 7.66 3.76 -16.68
C HIS A 157 6.66 2.74 -16.11
N LEU A 158 6.11 3.03 -14.94
CA LEU A 158 5.20 2.15 -14.22
C LEU A 158 3.76 2.53 -14.53
N GLU A 159 2.96 1.55 -14.95
CA GLU A 159 1.52 1.73 -15.14
C GLU A 159 0.78 1.20 -13.90
N THR A 160 -0.09 2.01 -13.31
CA THR A 160 -0.91 1.60 -12.16
C THR A 160 -2.40 1.70 -12.47
N GLY A 161 -3.16 0.72 -12.01
CA GLY A 161 -4.61 0.66 -12.07
C GLY A 161 -5.19 0.28 -10.72
N HIS A 162 -6.52 0.37 -10.57
CA HIS A 162 -7.16 -0.05 -9.33
C HIS A 162 -8.62 -0.47 -9.51
N THR A 163 -9.10 -1.29 -8.59
CA THR A 163 -10.52 -1.48 -8.30
C THR A 163 -10.81 -1.09 -6.85
N VAL A 164 -12.09 -1.05 -6.47
CA VAL A 164 -12.49 -0.70 -5.10
C VAL A 164 -13.47 -1.73 -4.58
N THR A 165 -12.98 -2.60 -3.69
CA THR A 165 -13.78 -3.61 -3.00
C THR A 165 -13.63 -3.42 -1.48
N PRO A 166 -14.51 -2.63 -0.84
CA PRO A 166 -14.36 -2.27 0.57
C PRO A 166 -14.31 -3.48 1.50
N SER A 167 -13.51 -3.39 2.57
CA SER A 167 -13.58 -4.35 3.67
C SER A 167 -14.89 -4.18 4.43
N PRO A 168 -15.75 -5.21 4.55
CA PRO A 168 -17.06 -5.07 5.20
C PRO A 168 -16.97 -4.87 6.72
N HIS A 169 -15.85 -5.25 7.35
CA HIS A 169 -15.67 -5.16 8.80
C HIS A 169 -14.85 -3.94 9.24
N HIS A 170 -14.15 -3.27 8.32
CA HIS A 170 -13.33 -2.12 8.66
C HIS A 170 -14.19 -0.84 8.71
N PRO A 171 -14.08 0.02 9.75
CA PRO A 171 -14.99 1.16 9.95
C PRO A 171 -15.12 2.13 8.77
N ILE A 172 -14.10 2.21 7.90
CA ILE A 172 -14.09 3.05 6.70
C ILE A 172 -13.96 2.25 5.40
N GLY A 173 -14.00 0.92 5.46
CA GLY A 173 -13.88 0.04 4.28
C GLY A 173 -12.49 -0.04 3.61
N ALA A 174 -11.49 0.66 4.15
CA ALA A 174 -10.09 0.57 3.71
C ALA A 174 -9.43 -0.78 4.06
N LYS A 175 -8.39 -1.12 3.29
CA LYS A 175 -7.48 -2.26 3.50
C LYS A 175 -6.03 -1.76 3.43
N GLY A 176 -5.07 -2.57 3.90
CA GLY A 176 -3.64 -2.29 3.72
C GLY A 176 -3.21 -2.36 2.25
N ILE A 177 -2.12 -1.67 1.89
CA ILE A 177 -1.53 -1.69 0.53
C ILE A 177 0.00 -1.62 0.50
N GLY A 178 0.65 -1.18 1.59
CA GLY A 178 2.08 -0.84 1.59
C GLY A 178 3.01 -1.96 1.12
N GLU A 179 2.64 -3.22 1.34
CA GLU A 179 3.44 -4.39 0.95
C GLU A 179 2.92 -5.08 -0.32
N SER A 180 1.75 -4.68 -0.86
CA SER A 180 1.11 -5.40 -1.96
C SER A 180 1.99 -5.48 -3.20
N ALA A 181 2.63 -4.38 -3.56
CA ALA A 181 3.55 -4.33 -4.70
C ALA A 181 4.85 -5.08 -4.41
N THR A 182 5.40 -4.98 -3.20
CA THR A 182 6.61 -5.72 -2.80
C THR A 182 6.38 -7.23 -2.81
N VAL A 183 5.15 -7.69 -2.54
CA VAL A 183 4.75 -9.10 -2.61
C VAL A 183 4.45 -9.55 -4.04
N GLY A 184 3.70 -8.75 -4.81
CA GLY A 184 3.23 -9.13 -6.15
C GLY A 184 4.28 -8.99 -7.25
N SER A 185 5.25 -8.08 -7.08
CA SER A 185 6.18 -7.72 -8.15
C SER A 185 7.31 -8.73 -8.39
N PRO A 186 8.02 -9.27 -7.37
CA PRO A 186 9.04 -10.28 -7.60
C PRO A 186 8.54 -11.49 -8.42
N PRO A 187 7.42 -12.16 -8.07
CA PRO A 187 6.96 -13.29 -8.87
C PRO A 187 6.48 -12.87 -10.26
N ALA A 188 5.97 -11.65 -10.46
CA ALA A 188 5.61 -11.17 -11.79
C ALA A 188 6.85 -11.07 -12.70
N VAL A 189 7.97 -10.55 -12.19
CA VAL A 189 9.24 -10.46 -12.92
C VAL A 189 9.81 -11.84 -13.18
N VAL A 190 9.89 -12.71 -12.17
CA VAL A 190 10.42 -14.07 -12.31
C VAL A 190 9.60 -14.87 -13.31
N ASN A 191 8.27 -14.82 -13.24
CA ASN A 191 7.40 -15.53 -14.18
C ASN A 191 7.60 -15.04 -15.61
N ALA A 192 7.79 -13.72 -15.83
CA ALA A 192 8.08 -13.19 -17.16
C ALA A 192 9.43 -13.68 -17.72
N VAL A 193 10.46 -13.78 -16.87
CA VAL A 193 11.75 -14.35 -17.27
C VAL A 193 11.64 -15.83 -17.56
N VAL A 194 10.99 -16.62 -16.70
CA VAL A 194 10.78 -18.06 -16.93
C VAL A 194 9.98 -18.31 -18.21
N ASP A 195 8.95 -17.51 -18.48
CA ASP A 195 8.18 -17.56 -19.74
C ASP A 195 9.07 -17.29 -20.96
N ALA A 196 9.90 -16.24 -20.91
CA ALA A 196 10.85 -15.92 -21.98
C ALA A 196 11.91 -17.03 -22.19
N LEU A 197 12.26 -17.77 -21.14
CA LEU A 197 13.22 -18.88 -21.18
C LEU A 197 12.59 -20.24 -21.50
N ALA A 198 11.27 -20.33 -21.66
CA ALA A 198 10.58 -21.58 -21.98
C ALA A 198 11.14 -22.31 -23.23
N PRO A 199 11.58 -21.63 -24.32
CA PRO A 199 12.22 -22.30 -25.46
C PRO A 199 13.52 -23.04 -25.12
N PHE A 200 14.18 -22.70 -24.01
CA PHE A 200 15.38 -23.37 -23.50
C PHE A 200 15.05 -24.51 -22.52
N GLY A 201 13.76 -24.80 -22.29
CA GLY A 201 13.31 -25.84 -21.37
C GLY A 201 13.32 -25.44 -19.89
N VAL A 202 13.56 -24.16 -19.58
CA VAL A 202 13.54 -23.63 -18.21
C VAL A 202 12.10 -23.58 -17.70
N ARG A 203 11.86 -24.08 -16.49
CA ARG A 203 10.54 -24.09 -15.82
C ARG A 203 10.53 -23.40 -14.46
N HIS A 204 11.71 -23.12 -13.94
CA HIS A 204 11.95 -22.50 -12.64
C HIS A 204 13.31 -21.83 -12.69
N ALA A 205 13.48 -20.72 -11.97
CA ALA A 205 14.76 -20.07 -11.79
C ALA A 205 14.77 -19.36 -10.43
N ASP A 206 15.82 -19.63 -9.65
CA ASP A 206 16.01 -19.01 -8.34
C ASP A 206 16.55 -17.59 -8.49
N MET A 207 15.92 -16.65 -7.77
CA MET A 207 16.35 -15.26 -7.70
C MET A 207 17.73 -15.10 -7.02
N PRO A 208 18.49 -14.04 -7.36
CA PRO A 208 18.19 -13.10 -8.43
C PRO A 208 18.53 -13.67 -9.82
N LEU A 209 17.86 -13.16 -10.84
CA LEU A 209 18.01 -13.54 -12.24
C LEU A 209 19.04 -12.64 -12.93
N THR A 210 20.26 -12.64 -12.38
CA THR A 210 21.38 -11.89 -12.94
C THR A 210 21.78 -12.45 -14.31
N PRO A 211 22.47 -11.67 -15.18
CA PRO A 211 22.83 -12.14 -16.51
C PRO A 211 23.61 -13.46 -16.52
N SER A 212 24.53 -13.67 -15.58
CA SER A 212 25.28 -14.94 -15.47
C SER A 212 24.36 -16.13 -15.14
N ARG A 213 23.42 -15.95 -14.21
CA ARG A 213 22.48 -17.00 -13.79
C ARG A 213 21.46 -17.31 -14.89
N VAL A 214 20.97 -16.29 -15.60
CA VAL A 214 20.10 -16.47 -16.77
C VAL A 214 20.84 -17.20 -17.89
N TRP A 215 22.10 -16.85 -18.15
CA TRP A 215 22.94 -17.55 -19.12
C TRP A 215 23.12 -19.02 -18.77
N GLU A 216 23.45 -19.33 -17.51
CA GLU A 216 23.57 -20.71 -17.03
C GLU A 216 22.26 -21.49 -17.20
N ALA A 217 21.12 -20.87 -16.90
CA ALA A 217 19.80 -21.48 -17.09
C ALA A 217 19.52 -21.79 -18.57
N MET A 218 19.81 -20.85 -19.49
CA MET A 218 19.69 -21.08 -20.94
C MET A 218 20.56 -22.25 -21.44
N GLN A 219 21.67 -22.53 -20.74
CA GLN A 219 22.60 -23.61 -21.05
C GLN A 219 22.27 -24.93 -20.33
N GLY A 220 21.15 -25.01 -19.60
CA GLY A 220 20.78 -26.19 -18.81
C GLY A 220 21.69 -26.46 -17.61
N ARG A 221 22.38 -25.42 -17.11
CA ARG A 221 23.36 -25.49 -16.02
C ARG A 221 22.99 -24.61 -14.82
N ALA A 222 21.70 -24.29 -14.64
CA ALA A 222 21.23 -23.46 -13.54
C ALA A 222 21.69 -24.02 -12.18
N THR A 223 22.36 -23.18 -11.39
CA THR A 223 22.78 -23.50 -10.03
C THR A 223 21.99 -22.66 -9.01
N PRO A 224 21.52 -23.26 -7.90
CA PRO A 224 20.93 -22.50 -6.81
C PRO A 224 21.92 -21.44 -6.27
N PRO A 225 21.43 -20.28 -5.80
CA PRO A 225 22.30 -19.34 -5.09
C PRO A 225 22.79 -19.98 -3.78
N ILE A 226 24.06 -19.78 -3.46
CA ILE A 226 24.68 -20.13 -2.17
C ILE A 226 24.85 -18.88 -1.31
#